data_AF-C8PT59-F1
#
_entry.id   AF-C8PT59-F1
#
_cell.length_a   1.000
_cell.length_b   1.000
_cell.length_c   1.000
_cell.angle_alpha   90.00
_cell.angle_beta   90.00
_cell.angle_gamma   90.00
#
_symmetry.space_group_name_H-M   'P 1'
#
loop_
_entity.id
_entity.type
_entity.pdbx_description
1 polymer ?
#
loop_
_entity_poly.entity_id
_entity_poly.type
_entity_poly.pdbx_seq_one_letter_code
_entity_poly.pdbx_strand_id
1 'polypeptide(L)'
;MGIAIRKSLQSASLFQANSRLILRRLIAPAQEIDIDKAGRVSIPQSLREYAQLEKDCVLLGINRYLELWDADEYRAYLEGSEADFHQASEDLGLIRF
;
A
#
# COMPACT_ATOMS: atom_id res chain seq x y z
N MET A 1 -6.41 7.32 -3.77
CA MET A 1 -6.11 6.51 -2.56
C MET A 1 -7.07 6.73 -1.37
N GLY A 2 -7.60 7.94 -1.13
CA GLY A 2 -8.23 8.28 0.17
C GLY A 2 -9.68 7.88 0.45
N ILE A 3 -10.47 7.30 -0.46
CA ILE A 3 -11.93 7.12 -0.22
C ILE A 3 -12.31 5.72 0.28
N ALA A 4 -11.67 4.66 -0.23
CA ALA A 4 -12.04 3.27 0.11
C ALA A 4 -11.51 2.83 1.50
N ILE A 5 -10.25 3.12 1.81
CA ILE A 5 -9.64 2.82 3.12
C ILE A 5 -10.35 3.58 4.24
N ARG A 6 -10.78 4.83 3.99
CA ARG A 6 -11.55 5.64 4.94
C ARG A 6 -12.84 4.94 5.39
N LYS A 7 -13.60 4.36 4.45
CA LYS A 7 -14.93 3.82 4.74
C LYS A 7 -14.89 2.54 5.58
N SER A 8 -13.89 1.68 5.36
CA SER A 8 -13.73 0.44 6.13
C SER A 8 -13.09 0.63 7.50
N LEU A 9 -12.36 1.74 7.73
CA LEU A 9 -11.78 2.09 9.02
C LEU A 9 -12.69 3.00 9.86
N GLN A 10 -13.68 3.65 9.26
CA GLN A 10 -14.72 4.40 9.97
C GLN A 10 -15.59 3.52 10.88
N SER A 11 -15.69 2.22 10.61
CA SER A 11 -16.37 1.25 11.48
C SER A 11 -15.46 0.70 12.59
N ALA A 12 -14.16 1.04 12.59
CA ALA A 12 -13.24 0.55 13.60
C ALA A 12 -13.52 1.24 14.95
N SER A 13 -13.86 0.45 15.97
CA SER A 13 -14.16 0.98 17.30
C SER A 13 -12.92 1.60 17.93
N LEU A 14 -12.95 2.90 18.22
CA LEU A 14 -11.86 3.63 18.91
C LEU A 14 -11.59 3.08 20.32
N PHE A 15 -12.51 2.29 20.88
CA PHE A 15 -12.37 1.70 22.21
C PHE A 15 -11.52 0.43 22.20
N GLN A 16 -11.34 -0.23 21.05
CA GLN A 16 -10.50 -1.42 20.92
C GLN A 16 -9.04 -1.04 20.67
N ALA A 17 -8.12 -1.70 21.39
CA ALA A 17 -6.68 -1.42 21.28
C ALA A 17 -6.15 -1.67 19.86
N ASN A 18 -6.55 -2.77 19.23
CA ASN A 18 -6.11 -3.15 17.89
C ASN A 18 -6.59 -2.14 16.83
N SER A 19 -7.82 -1.65 16.93
CA SER A 19 -8.34 -0.60 16.05
C SER A 19 -7.52 0.67 16.11
N ARG A 20 -7.13 1.12 17.32
CA ARG A 20 -6.26 2.29 17.49
C ARG A 20 -4.87 2.07 16.89
N LEU A 21 -4.32 0.86 17.01
CA LEU A 21 -3.03 0.51 16.41
C LEU A 21 -3.06 0.68 14.89
N ILE A 22 -4.07 0.11 14.23
CA ILE A 22 -4.24 0.21 12.77
C ILE A 22 -4.41 1.67 12.33
N LEU A 23 -5.27 2.44 13.02
CA LEU A 23 -5.47 3.85 12.71
C LEU A 23 -4.17 4.67 12.84
N ARG A 24 -3.39 4.43 13.90
CA ARG A 24 -2.10 5.11 14.10
C ARG A 24 -1.05 4.71 13.07
N ARG A 25 -1.10 3.48 12.55
CA ARG A 25 -0.10 3.01 11.58
C ARG A 25 -0.44 3.37 10.14
N LEU A 26 -1.72 3.36 9.78
CA LEU A 26 -2.16 3.55 8.38
C LEU A 26 -2.72 4.95 8.11
N ILE A 27 -3.44 5.54 9.06
CA ILE A 27 -4.15 6.81 8.83
C ILE A 27 -3.39 8.01 9.38
N ALA A 28 -2.86 7.91 10.60
CA ALA A 28 -2.13 9.01 11.21
C ALA A 28 -0.94 9.54 10.39
N PRO A 29 -0.15 8.72 9.68
CA PRO A 29 0.93 9.22 8.83
C PRO A 29 0.47 9.66 7.43
N ALA A 30 -0.81 9.46 7.06
CA ALA A 30 -1.30 9.82 5.74
C ALA A 30 -1.29 11.34 5.55
N GLN A 31 -0.75 11.79 4.42
CA GLN A 31 -0.65 13.20 4.08
C GLN A 31 -1.26 13.45 2.69
N GLU A 32 -1.92 14.58 2.54
CA GLU A 32 -2.33 15.08 1.23
C GLU A 32 -1.11 15.69 0.55
N ILE A 33 -0.92 15.34 -0.73
CA ILE A 33 0.20 15.77 -1.55
C ILE A 33 -0.34 16.23 -2.90
N ASP A 34 0.15 17.37 -3.36
CA ASP A 34 -0.19 17.89 -4.67
C ASP A 34 0.76 17.35 -5.75
N ILE A 35 0.25 17.26 -6.97
CA ILE A 35 1.05 16.96 -8.16
C ILE A 35 1.51 18.29 -8.74
N ASP A 36 2.82 18.45 -8.92
CA ASP A 36 3.36 19.68 -9.51
C ASP A 36 3.03 19.77 -11.01
N LYS A 37 3.32 20.92 -11.63
CA LYS A 37 3.04 21.17 -13.05
C LYS A 37 3.81 20.23 -14.00
N ALA A 38 4.87 19.59 -13.54
CA ALA A 38 5.66 18.62 -14.29
C ALA A 38 5.17 17.18 -14.07
N GLY A 39 4.07 16.98 -13.33
CA GLY A 39 3.53 15.65 -13.03
C GLY A 39 4.27 14.92 -11.91
N ARG A 40 5.10 15.61 -11.11
CA ARG A 40 5.87 14.99 -10.04
C ARG A 40 5.13 15.06 -8.71
N VAL A 41 5.38 14.07 -7.88
CA VAL A 41 4.86 13.97 -6.51
C VAL A 41 6.04 13.96 -5.54
N SER A 42 6.02 14.86 -4.56
CA SER A 42 7.05 14.88 -3.51
C SER A 42 6.62 13.99 -2.35
N ILE A 43 7.33 12.88 -2.14
CA ILE A 43 7.02 11.94 -1.05
C ILE A 43 7.63 12.47 0.26
N PRO A 44 6.82 12.71 1.31
CA PRO A 44 7.30 13.11 2.63
C PRO A 44 8.38 12.17 3.16
N GLN A 45 9.39 12.72 3.84
CA GLN A 45 10.53 11.95 4.34
C GLN A 45 10.10 10.77 5.24
N SER A 46 9.14 10.99 6.14
CA SER A 46 8.63 9.93 7.02
C SER A 46 7.99 8.76 6.26
N LEU A 47 7.35 9.02 5.11
CA LEU A 47 6.78 7.98 4.26
C LEU A 47 7.85 7.26 3.44
N ARG A 48 8.89 7.97 3.00
CA ARG A 48 10.07 7.36 2.35
C ARG A 48 10.80 6.42 3.31
N GLU A 49 11.02 6.85 4.55
CA GLU A 49 11.65 6.02 5.60
C GLU A 49 10.78 4.81 5.95
N TYR A 50 9.47 5.00 6.07
CA TYR A 50 8.54 3.90 6.35
C TYR A 50 8.54 2.82 5.28
N ALA A 51 8.53 3.21 4.00
CA ALA A 51 8.52 2.32 2.86
C ALA A 51 9.92 1.98 2.35
N GLN A 52 10.96 2.34 3.11
CA GLN A 52 12.37 2.06 2.81
C GLN A 52 12.78 2.45 1.37
N LEU A 53 12.20 3.54 0.85
CA LEU A 53 12.41 3.96 -0.53
C LEU A 53 13.81 4.54 -0.69
N GLU A 54 14.66 3.85 -1.45
CA GLU A 54 16.00 4.31 -1.78
C GLU A 54 16.05 4.98 -3.16
N LYS A 55 16.62 4.30 -4.15
CA LYS A 55 16.93 4.88 -5.47
C LYS A 55 15.97 4.43 -6.54
N ASP A 56 15.84 3.11 -6.70
CA ASP A 56 15.00 2.51 -7.72
C ASP A 56 13.65 2.11 -7.09
N CYS A 57 12.55 2.55 -7.69
CA CYS A 57 11.22 2.34 -7.15
C CYS A 57 10.29 1.78 -8.22
N VAL A 58 9.31 1.00 -7.79
CA VAL A 58 8.26 0.44 -8.65
C VAL A 58 6.92 1.06 -8.27
N LEU A 59 6.20 1.53 -9.29
CA LEU A 59 4.85 2.07 -9.13
C LEU A 59 3.84 1.10 -9.75
N LEU A 60 2.93 0.58 -8.93
CA LEU A 60 1.89 -0.36 -9.36
C LEU A 60 0.54 0.34 -9.40
N GLY A 61 -0.22 0.13 -10.47
CA GLY A 61 -1.60 0.57 -10.57
C GLY A 61 -2.56 -0.50 -10.11
N ILE A 62 -3.25 -0.29 -8.98
CA ILE A 62 -4.22 -1.26 -8.45
C ILE A 62 -5.58 -0.61 -8.30
N ASN A 63 -6.40 -0.76 -9.34
CA ASN A 63 -7.79 -0.28 -9.40
C ASN A 63 -7.93 1.23 -9.08
N ARG A 64 -8.17 1.58 -7.81
CA ARG A 64 -8.43 2.97 -7.35
C ARG A 64 -7.27 3.60 -6.57
N TYR A 65 -6.13 2.93 -6.51
CA TYR A 65 -4.93 3.43 -5.85
C TYR A 65 -3.67 3.01 -6.60
N LEU A 66 -2.58 3.66 -6.22
CA LEU A 66 -1.25 3.34 -6.70
C LEU A 66 -0.47 2.83 -5.48
N GLU A 67 0.37 1.82 -5.69
CA GLU A 67 1.34 1.40 -4.69
C GLU A 67 2.73 1.82 -5.15
N LEU A 68 3.52 2.33 -4.21
CA LEU A 68 4.91 2.70 -4.43
C LEU A 68 5.78 1.81 -3.56
N TRP A 69 6.70 1.11 -4.19
CA TRP A 69 7.59 0.15 -3.55
C TRP A 69 9.04 0.49 -3.83
N ASP A 70 9.93 0.12 -2.90
CA ASP A 70 11.33 -0.08 -3.23
C ASP A 70 11.46 -1.26 -4.21
N ALA A 71 12.33 -1.14 -5.22
CA ALA A 71 12.42 -2.12 -6.30
C ALA A 71 12.95 -3.49 -5.83
N ASP A 72 13.88 -3.50 -4.87
CA ASP A 72 14.46 -4.74 -4.35
C ASP A 72 13.50 -5.44 -3.40
N GLU A 73 12.82 -4.67 -2.53
CA GLU A 73 11.77 -5.21 -1.67
C GLU A 73 10.61 -5.79 -2.48
N TYR A 74 10.19 -5.11 -3.56
CA TYR A 74 9.12 -5.62 -4.41
C TYR A 74 9.52 -6.92 -5.13
N ARG A 75 10.76 -7.02 -5.61
CA ARG A 75 11.27 -8.25 -6.22
C ARG A 75 11.27 -9.40 -5.22
N ALA A 76 11.78 -9.18 -4.00
CA ALA A 76 11.77 -10.19 -2.95
C ALA A 76 10.34 -10.59 -2.56
N TYR A 77 9.40 -9.66 -2.53
CA TYR A 77 7.99 -9.94 -2.32
C TYR A 77 7.42 -10.85 -3.42
N LEU A 78 7.68 -10.57 -4.69
CA LEU A 78 7.20 -11.40 -5.80
C LEU A 78 7.75 -12.83 -5.71
N GLU A 79 9.05 -12.98 -5.47
CA GLU A 79 9.70 -14.29 -5.32
C GLU A 79 9.15 -15.05 -4.11
N GLY A 80 8.89 -14.36 -2.99
CA GLY A 80 8.35 -14.98 -1.77
C GLY A 80 6.86 -15.29 -1.82
N SER A 81 6.10 -14.69 -2.73
CA SER A 81 4.62 -14.79 -2.77
C SER A 81 4.09 -15.71 -3.87
N GLU A 82 4.95 -16.39 -4.63
CA GLU A 82 4.55 -17.27 -5.74
C GLU A 82 3.57 -18.37 -5.29
N ALA A 83 3.85 -19.03 -4.16
CA ALA A 83 2.98 -20.08 -3.62
C ALA A 83 1.61 -19.53 -3.18
N ASP A 84 1.60 -18.37 -2.52
CA ASP A 84 0.37 -17.71 -2.08
C ASP A 84 -0.46 -17.25 -3.27
N PHE A 85 0.19 -16.76 -4.34
CA PHE A 85 -0.46 -16.37 -5.59
C PHE A 85 -1.14 -17.56 -6.27
N HIS A 86 -0.48 -18.71 -6.32
CA HIS A 86 -1.06 -19.92 -6.88
C HIS A 86 -2.32 -20.33 -6.11
N GLN A 87 -2.24 -20.40 -4.78
CA GLN A 87 -3.39 -20.74 -3.95
C GLN A 87 -4.54 -19.74 -4.13
N ALA A 88 -4.24 -18.44 -4.09
CA ALA A 88 -5.25 -17.40 -4.27
C ALA A 88 -5.92 -17.45 -5.66
N SER A 89 -5.16 -17.82 -6.71
CA SER A 89 -5.69 -17.96 -8.05
C SER A 89 -6.68 -19.12 -8.18
N GLU A 90 -6.40 -20.25 -7.52
CA GLU A 90 -7.30 -21.40 -7.47
C GLU A 90 -8.60 -21.07 -6.72
N ASP A 91 -8.47 -20.45 -5.54
CA ASP A 91 -9.61 -20.10 -4.67
C ASP A 91 -10.57 -19.13 -5.37
N LEU A 92 -10.04 -18.17 -6.12
CA LEU A 92 -10.83 -17.18 -6.85
C LEU A 92 -11.26 -17.67 -8.24
N GLY A 93 -10.73 -18.80 -8.72
CA GLY A 93 -11.01 -19.36 -10.04
C GLY A 93 -10.63 -18.43 -11.20
N LEU A 94 -9.70 -17.49 -10.96
CA LEU A 94 -9.38 -16.41 -11.92
C LEU A 94 -8.44 -16.88 -13.03
N ILE A 95 -7.49 -17.77 -12.70
CA ILE A 95 -6.50 -18.31 -13.64
C ILE A 95 -6.24 -19.77 -13.26
N ARG A 96 -6.37 -20.70 -14.22
CA ARG A 96 -5.91 -22.09 -14.07
C ARG A 96 -4.56 -22.22 -14.77
N PHE A 97 -3.54 -22.63 -14.02
CA PHE A 97 -2.24 -23.01 -14.57
C PHE A 97 -2.27 -24.43 -15.13
#